data_AF-A0A2V8ICC7-F1
#
_entry.id   AF-A0A2V8ICC7-F1
#
_cell.length_a   1.000
_cell.length_b   1.000
_cell.length_c   1.000
_cell.angle_alpha   90.00
_cell.angle_beta   90.00
_cell.angle_gamma   90.00
#
_symmetry.space_group_name_H-M   'P 1'
#
loop_
_entity.id
_entity.type
_entity.pdbx_description
1 polymer ?
#
loop_
_entity_poly.entity_id
_entity_poly.type
_entity_poly.pdbx_seq_one_letter_code
_entity_poly.pdbx_strand_id
1 'polypeptide(L)'
;RIIPDYPELLAALALARTTSTSCARAWPLLNRAIQIDPKHADTQRRMADCYLKEGRVSEAESMYRQAAQSIPNPDAMLYFMWGVSLENSGQSTDAIAAYERAALIEPENRFFQQKIEALRKTISRPDYR
;
A
#
# COMPACT_ATOMS: atom_id res chain seq x y z
N ARG A 1 -0.76 -1.47 -31.17
CA ARG A 1 -0.37 -0.83 -29.90
C ARG A 1 0.46 -1.85 -29.13
N ILE A 2 1.78 -1.65 -29.05
CA ILE A 2 2.68 -2.58 -28.34
C ILE A 2 2.45 -2.34 -26.84
N ILE A 3 1.99 -3.36 -26.12
CA ILE A 3 1.95 -3.32 -24.66
C ILE A 3 3.37 -3.72 -24.21
N PRO A 4 4.10 -2.89 -23.45
CA PRO A 4 5.44 -3.24 -23.00
C PRO A 4 5.38 -4.44 -22.04
N ASP A 5 6.21 -5.47 -22.26
CA ASP A 5 6.39 -6.60 -21.34
C ASP A 5 7.46 -6.27 -20.28
N TYR A 6 7.30 -5.13 -19.59
CA TYR A 6 8.14 -4.74 -18.46
C TYR A 6 7.25 -4.45 -17.25
N PRO A 7 7.41 -5.16 -16.11
CA PRO A 7 6.53 -5.04 -14.97
C PRO A 7 6.51 -3.62 -14.39
N GLU A 8 7.64 -2.90 -14.41
CA GLU A 8 7.76 -1.50 -14.00
C GLU A 8 6.85 -0.58 -14.83
N LEU A 9 6.89 -0.72 -16.16
CA LEU A 9 6.08 0.10 -17.07
C LEU A 9 4.58 -0.22 -16.96
N LEU A 10 4.26 -1.50 -16.80
CA LEU A 10 2.88 -1.94 -16.59
C LEU A 10 2.32 -1.45 -15.25
N ALA A 11 3.13 -1.48 -14.19
CA ALA A 11 2.78 -0.97 -12.87
C ALA A 11 2.59 0.56 -12.90
N ALA A 12 3.53 1.31 -13.49
CA ALA A 12 3.39 2.75 -13.67
C ALA A 12 2.16 3.13 -14.51
N LEU A 13 1.86 2.37 -15.57
CA LEU A 13 0.66 2.58 -16.37
C LEU A 13 -0.63 2.24 -15.61
N ALA A 14 -0.61 1.18 -14.79
CA ALA A 14 -1.72 0.83 -13.91
C ALA A 14 -2.01 1.96 -12.91
N LEU A 15 -0.97 2.60 -12.35
CA LEU A 15 -1.12 3.79 -11.51
C LEU A 15 -1.87 4.90 -12.24
N ALA A 16 -1.40 5.26 -13.43
CA ALA A 16 -1.97 6.34 -14.24
C ALA A 16 -3.43 6.08 -14.63
N ARG A 17 -3.86 4.82 -14.64
CA ARG A 17 -5.23 4.39 -14.95
C ARG A 17 -6.10 4.15 -13.73
N THR A 18 -5.51 4.20 -12.54
CA THR A 18 -6.24 4.08 -11.28
C THR A 18 -6.84 5.43 -10.97
N THR A 19 -8.17 5.53 -10.96
CA THR A 19 -8.82 6.72 -10.41
C THR A 19 -8.90 6.61 -8.89
N SER A 20 -9.29 7.71 -8.23
CA SER A 20 -9.60 7.66 -6.80
C SER A 20 -10.67 6.61 -6.46
N THR A 21 -11.49 6.20 -7.42
CA THR A 21 -12.69 5.36 -7.23
C THR A 21 -12.75 4.04 -8.00
N SER A 22 -11.84 3.73 -8.94
CA SER A 22 -11.92 2.48 -9.71
C SER A 22 -10.56 1.92 -10.17
N CYS A 23 -10.30 0.67 -9.79
CA CYS A 23 -9.15 -0.13 -10.23
C CYS A 23 -9.44 -1.05 -11.43
N ALA A 24 -10.66 -1.04 -11.97
CA ALA A 24 -11.07 -1.92 -13.06
C ALA A 24 -10.15 -1.83 -14.30
N ARG A 25 -9.61 -0.63 -14.57
CA ARG A 25 -8.70 -0.38 -15.71
C ARG A 25 -7.23 -0.72 -15.40
N ALA A 26 -6.88 -0.92 -14.13
CA ALA A 26 -5.55 -1.26 -13.67
C ALA A 26 -5.34 -2.77 -13.64
N TRP A 27 -6.35 -3.56 -13.24
CA TRP A 27 -6.24 -5.01 -13.08
C TRP A 27 -5.65 -5.77 -14.28
N PRO A 28 -6.04 -5.51 -15.55
CA PRO A 28 -5.43 -6.23 -16.67
C PRO A 28 -3.92 -6.00 -16.77
N LEU A 29 -3.45 -4.80 -16.45
CA LEU A 29 -2.03 -4.45 -16.48
C LEU A 29 -1.28 -5.04 -15.29
N LEU A 30 -1.86 -4.96 -14.10
CA LEU A 30 -1.29 -5.55 -12.89
C LEU A 30 -1.19 -7.07 -12.99
N ASN A 31 -2.23 -7.73 -13.50
CA ASN A 31 -2.24 -9.17 -13.74
C ASN A 31 -1.20 -9.58 -14.78
N ARG A 32 -0.98 -8.78 -15.82
CA ARG A 32 0.10 -9.03 -16.78
C ARG A 32 1.47 -8.83 -16.14
N ALA A 33 1.65 -7.77 -15.35
CA ALA A 33 2.91 -7.47 -14.69
C ALA A 33 3.33 -8.56 -13.70
N ILE A 34 2.39 -9.06 -12.88
CA ILE A 34 2.68 -10.11 -11.89
C ILE A 34 2.91 -11.48 -12.55
N GLN A 35 2.39 -11.71 -13.75
CA GLN A 35 2.72 -12.90 -14.55
C GLN A 35 4.15 -12.86 -15.11
N ILE A 36 4.64 -11.66 -15.43
CA ILE A 36 6.01 -11.46 -15.95
C ILE A 36 7.03 -11.59 -14.81
N ASP A 37 6.78 -10.92 -13.69
CA ASP A 37 7.58 -11.03 -12.48
C ASP A 37 6.66 -11.15 -11.24
N PRO A 38 6.48 -12.38 -10.71
CA PRO A 38 5.64 -12.63 -9.53
C PRO A 38 6.15 -11.96 -8.25
N LYS A 39 7.41 -11.54 -8.19
CA LYS A 39 8.03 -10.87 -7.04
C LYS A 39 8.24 -9.38 -7.28
N HIS A 40 7.67 -8.81 -8.33
CA HIS A 40 7.79 -7.38 -8.58
C HIS A 40 7.03 -6.58 -7.51
N ALA A 41 7.78 -6.02 -6.56
CA ALA A 41 7.23 -5.40 -5.36
C ALA A 41 6.29 -4.22 -5.68
N ASP A 42 6.59 -3.40 -6.69
CA ASP A 42 5.71 -2.30 -7.08
C ASP A 42 4.38 -2.79 -7.67
N THR A 43 4.39 -3.92 -8.40
CA THR A 43 3.14 -4.55 -8.87
C THR A 43 2.31 -5.03 -7.70
N GLN A 44 2.91 -5.78 -6.78
CA GLN A 44 2.24 -6.29 -5.59
C GLN A 44 1.66 -5.13 -4.75
N ARG A 45 2.45 -4.07 -4.53
CA ARG A 45 2.01 -2.85 -3.84
C ARG A 45 0.79 -2.22 -4.51
N ARG A 46 0.77 -2.11 -5.85
CA ARG A 46 -0.39 -1.54 -6.58
C ARG A 46 -1.62 -2.43 -6.56
N MET A 47 -1.45 -3.75 -6.59
CA MET A 47 -2.55 -4.70 -6.39
C MET A 47 -3.13 -4.54 -4.98
N ALA A 48 -2.29 -4.32 -3.97
CA ALA A 48 -2.73 -4.03 -2.61
C ALA A 48 -3.56 -2.74 -2.52
N ASP A 49 -3.06 -1.64 -3.10
CA ASP A 49 -3.79 -0.36 -3.17
C ASP A 49 -5.18 -0.56 -3.80
N CYS A 50 -5.27 -1.39 -4.85
CA CYS A 50 -6.52 -1.69 -5.51
C CYS A 50 -7.47 -2.56 -4.70
N TYR A 51 -6.96 -3.59 -4.02
CA TYR A 51 -7.77 -4.41 -3.12
C TYR A 51 -8.36 -3.58 -1.97
N LEU A 52 -7.63 -2.64 -1.37
CA LEU A 52 -8.20 -1.79 -0.32
C LEU A 52 -9.29 -0.86 -0.83
N LYS A 53 -9.13 -0.28 -2.02
CA LYS A 53 -10.17 0.53 -2.66
C LYS A 53 -11.46 -0.27 -2.92
N GLU A 54 -11.34 -1.58 -3.12
CA GLU A 54 -12.46 -2.50 -3.28
C GLU A 54 -13.00 -3.04 -1.95
N GLY A 55 -12.46 -2.63 -0.80
CA GLY A 55 -12.82 -3.14 0.53
C GLY A 55 -12.26 -4.54 0.85
N ARG A 56 -11.40 -5.08 -0.02
CA ARG A 56 -10.78 -6.40 0.09
C ARG A 56 -9.51 -6.34 0.92
N VAL A 57 -9.70 -6.04 2.21
CA VAL A 57 -8.63 -5.75 3.16
C VAL A 57 -7.61 -6.89 3.28
N SER A 58 -8.08 -8.14 3.37
CA SER A 58 -7.22 -9.30 3.62
C SER A 58 -6.28 -9.55 2.44
N GLU A 59 -6.78 -9.43 1.21
CA GLU A 59 -5.96 -9.58 0.00
C GLU A 59 -4.94 -8.46 -0.12
N ALA A 60 -5.30 -7.23 0.28
CA ALA A 60 -4.36 -6.13 0.27
C ALA A 60 -3.22 -6.29 1.28
N GLU A 61 -3.53 -6.71 2.51
CA GLU A 61 -2.54 -7.04 3.55
C GLU A 61 -1.53 -8.06 3.01
N SER A 62 -2.03 -9.12 2.40
CA SER A 62 -1.19 -10.16 1.78
C SER A 62 -0.29 -9.59 0.68
N MET A 63 -0.81 -8.72 -0.18
CA MET A 63 -0.05 -8.11 -1.28
C MET A 63 1.03 -7.14 -0.77
N TYR A 64 0.74 -6.28 0.21
CA TYR A 64 1.77 -5.41 0.81
C TYR A 64 2.85 -6.21 1.52
N ARG A 65 2.47 -7.26 2.25
CA ARG A 65 3.43 -8.15 2.91
C ARG A 65 4.35 -8.82 1.89
N GLN A 66 3.80 -9.32 0.78
CA GLN A 66 4.59 -9.89 -0.30
C GLN A 66 5.52 -8.86 -0.95
N ALA A 67 5.05 -7.62 -1.14
CA ALA A 67 5.89 -6.53 -1.65
C ALA A 67 7.10 -6.28 -0.74
N ALA A 68 6.88 -6.24 0.57
CA ALA A 68 7.96 -6.03 1.55
C ALA A 68 8.93 -7.21 1.61
N GLN A 69 8.45 -8.43 1.43
CA GLN A 69 9.28 -9.64 1.40
C GLN A 69 10.06 -9.82 0.08
N SER A 70 9.61 -9.17 -1.00
CA SER A 70 10.23 -9.31 -2.31
C SER A 70 11.46 -8.40 -2.49
N ILE A 71 11.67 -7.43 -1.59
CA ILE A 71 12.83 -6.54 -1.59
C ILE A 71 13.72 -6.88 -0.38
N PRO A 72 15.04 -7.03 -0.52
CA PRO A 72 15.94 -7.34 0.60
C PRO A 72 15.93 -6.28 1.71
N ASN A 73 15.76 -5.01 1.33
CA ASN A 73 15.69 -3.85 2.22
C ASN A 73 14.48 -2.99 1.81
N PRO A 74 13.26 -3.32 2.28
CA PRO A 74 12.10 -2.48 2.00
C PRO A 74 12.32 -1.08 2.60
N ASP A 75 12.00 -0.05 1.83
CA ASP A 75 12.09 1.34 2.30
C ASP A 75 10.95 1.68 3.28
N ALA A 76 11.11 2.77 4.01
CA ALA A 76 10.07 3.26 4.92
C ALA A 76 8.78 3.63 4.17
N MET A 77 8.90 4.05 2.90
CA MET A 77 7.78 4.46 2.07
C MET A 77 6.80 3.34 1.78
N LEU A 78 7.26 2.10 1.60
CA LEU A 78 6.37 0.96 1.41
C LEU A 78 5.46 0.73 2.62
N TYR A 79 6.03 0.73 3.83
CA TYR A 79 5.26 0.58 5.07
C TYR A 79 4.37 1.79 5.35
N PHE A 80 4.84 2.99 5.03
CA PHE A 80 4.04 4.20 5.12
C PHE A 80 2.81 4.14 4.19
N MET A 81 2.99 3.75 2.92
CA MET A 81 1.88 3.62 1.97
C MET A 81 0.88 2.56 2.41
N TRP A 82 1.36 1.43 2.95
CA TRP A 82 0.49 0.42 3.55
C TRP A 82 -0.32 1.01 4.72
N GLY A 83 0.33 1.74 5.63
CA GLY A 83 -0.33 2.43 6.75
C GLY A 83 -1.40 3.44 6.30
N VAL A 84 -1.10 4.25 5.28
CA VAL A 84 -2.08 5.20 4.69
C VAL A 84 -3.30 4.47 4.16
N SER A 85 -3.09 3.37 3.45
CA SER A 85 -4.21 2.62 2.88
C SER A 85 -5.06 1.95 3.96
N LEU A 86 -4.45 1.44 5.04
CA LEU A 86 -5.17 0.92 6.21
C LEU A 86 -5.97 2.00 6.95
N GLU A 87 -5.36 3.18 7.15
CA GLU A 87 -6.01 4.36 7.76
C GLU A 87 -7.27 4.75 6.97
N ASN A 88 -7.16 4.83 5.63
CA ASN A 88 -8.29 5.14 4.75
C ASN A 88 -9.40 4.07 4.79
N SER A 89 -9.08 2.83 5.14
CA SER A 89 -10.04 1.75 5.33
C SER A 89 -10.55 1.63 6.78
N GLY A 90 -10.21 2.58 7.67
CA GLY A 90 -10.69 2.63 9.06
C GLY A 90 -9.95 1.68 10.02
N GLN A 91 -8.87 1.03 9.58
CA GLN A 91 -8.08 0.11 10.39
C GLN A 91 -6.96 0.83 11.11
N SER A 92 -7.33 1.75 12.00
CA SER A 92 -6.39 2.68 12.65
C SER A 92 -5.29 1.98 13.45
N THR A 93 -5.58 0.84 14.09
CA THR A 93 -4.59 0.08 14.88
C THR A 93 -3.51 -0.55 13.98
N ASP A 94 -3.92 -1.17 12.88
CA ASP A 94 -2.98 -1.78 11.93
C ASP A 94 -2.20 -0.71 11.16
N ALA A 95 -2.83 0.43 10.87
CA ALA A 95 -2.16 1.58 10.28
C ALA A 95 -1.03 2.09 11.19
N ILE A 96 -1.25 2.19 12.51
CA ILE A 96 -0.20 2.53 13.48
C ILE A 96 0.95 1.55 13.41
N ALA A 97 0.69 0.23 13.40
CA ALA A 97 1.75 -0.78 13.33
C ALA A 97 2.57 -0.68 12.03
N ALA A 98 1.94 -0.36 10.90
CA ALA A 98 2.63 -0.11 9.64
C ALA A 98 3.50 1.15 9.71
N TYR A 99 2.98 2.25 10.26
CA TYR A 99 3.77 3.48 10.46
C TYR A 99 4.93 3.30 11.43
N GLU A 100 4.77 2.49 12.47
CA GLU A 100 5.86 2.15 13.39
C GLU A 100 6.99 1.42 12.67
N ARG A 101 6.68 0.50 11.74
CA ARG A 101 7.70 -0.14 10.88
C ARG A 101 8.42 0.87 9.98
N ALA A 102 7.70 1.83 9.41
CA ALA A 102 8.31 2.91 8.64
C ALA A 102 9.26 3.75 9.51
N ALA A 103 8.85 4.09 10.74
CA ALA A 103 9.65 4.84 11.69
C ALA A 103 10.88 4.09 12.24
N LEU A 104 10.88 2.75 12.22
CA LEU A 104 12.07 1.97 12.53
C LEU A 104 13.15 2.10 11.43
N ILE A 105 12.75 2.37 10.19
CA ILE A 105 13.66 2.50 9.05
C ILE A 105 14.18 3.93 8.92
N GLU A 106 13.31 4.94 9.06
CA GLU A 106 13.67 6.37 9.06
C GLU A 106 13.21 7.04 10.37
N PRO A 107 13.98 6.91 11.47
CA PRO A 107 13.58 7.42 12.78
C PRO A 107 13.52 8.95 12.85
N GLU A 108 14.29 9.65 12.03
CA GLU A 108 14.27 11.12 11.92
C GLU A 108 13.07 11.67 11.15
N ASN A 109 12.33 10.83 10.42
CA ASN A 109 11.16 11.23 9.66
C ASN A 109 9.96 11.44 10.60
N ARG A 110 9.86 12.66 11.14
CA ARG A 110 8.81 13.07 12.09
C ARG A 110 7.40 12.91 11.54
N PHE A 111 7.22 12.80 10.23
CA PHE A 111 5.91 12.61 9.63
C PHE A 111 5.26 11.28 10.06
N PHE A 112 6.05 10.21 10.20
CA PHE A 112 5.53 8.92 10.69
C PHE A 112 5.06 9.02 12.14
N GLN A 113 5.82 9.72 12.99
CA GLN A 113 5.43 9.96 14.38
C GLN A 113 4.16 10.78 14.49
N GLN A 114 4.02 11.84 13.68
CA GLN A 114 2.80 12.65 13.63
C GLN A 114 1.57 11.82 13.25
N LYS A 115 1.71 10.92 12.27
CA LYS A 115 0.63 9.99 11.86
C LYS A 115 0.24 9.03 12.99
N ILE A 116 1.22 8.41 13.65
CA ILE A 116 1.00 7.51 14.79
C ILE A 116 0.29 8.24 15.94
N GLU A 117 0.79 9.42 16.33
CA GLU A 117 0.20 10.21 17.42
C GLU A 117 -1.23 10.67 17.10
N ALA A 118 -1.47 11.12 15.86
CA ALA A 118 -2.79 11.53 15.41
C ALA A 118 -3.79 10.37 15.53
N LEU A 119 -3.43 9.19 15.01
CA LEU A 119 -4.29 8.00 15.10
C LEU A 119 -4.50 7.54 16.54
N ARG A 120 -3.45 7.53 17.38
CA ARG A 120 -3.57 7.17 18.80
C ARG A 120 -4.53 8.10 19.53
N LYS A 121 -4.47 9.41 19.29
CA LYS A 121 -5.39 10.41 19.87
C LYS A 121 -6.83 10.17 19.42
N THR A 122 -7.04 9.81 18.16
CA THR A 122 -8.37 9.49 17.63
C THR A 122 -8.93 8.23 18.28
N ILE A 123 -8.12 7.17 18.46
CA ILE A 123 -8.53 5.93 19.13
C ILE A 123 -8.79 6.16 20.62
N SER A 124 -7.95 6.95 21.30
CA SER A 124 -8.05 7.22 22.74
C SER A 124 -9.15 8.21 23.12
N ARG A 125 -9.77 8.86 22.14
CA ARG A 125 -10.98 9.65 22.31
C ARG A 125 -12.16 8.73 21.99
N PRO A 126 -12.70 7.97 22.98
CA PRO A 126 -13.99 7.35 22.76
C PRO A 126 -14.96 8.50 22.47
N ASP A 127 -15.57 8.48 21.28
CA ASP A 127 -16.61 9.44 20.95
C ASP A 127 -17.62 9.43 22.10
N TYR A 128 -17.85 10.61 22.70
CA TYR A 128 -19.03 10.87 23.50
C TYR A 128 -20.24 10.71 22.56
N ARG A 129 -20.80 9.50 22.53
CA ARG A 129 -22.19 9.28 22.14
C ARG A 129 -23.08 9.50 23.34
#